data_AF-A0A2D0NEL5-F1
#
_entry.id   AF-A0A2D0NEL5-F1
#
_cell.length_a   1.000
_cell.length_b   1.000
_cell.length_c   1.000
_cell.angle_alpha   90.00
_cell.angle_beta   90.00
_cell.angle_gamma   90.00
#
_symmetry.space_group_name_H-M   'P 1'
#
loop_
_entity.id
_entity.type
_entity.pdbx_description
1 polymer ?
#
loop_
_entity_poly.entity_id
_entity_poly.type
_entity_poly.pdbx_seq_one_letter_code
_entity_poly.pdbx_strand_id
1 'polypeptide(L)'
;MLATMETGRPFSLTFVTYDRKRKCGGRIEDIAEAVLLHRDPESTTDTFANRPATPHEKKVQQLAELRRDPGHRKWYTRNIRLLVNGHPTGEIRKIHPPLVAIFNQKIVVA
;
A
#
# COMPACT_ATOMS: atom_id res chain seq x y z
N MET A 1 -1.59 -11.02 6.36
CA MET A 1 -0.77 -9.79 6.36
C MET A 1 -1.48 -8.63 5.66
N LEU A 2 -1.66 -8.65 4.33
CA LEU A 2 -2.24 -7.51 3.58
C LEU A 2 -3.62 -7.08 4.09
N ALA A 3 -4.56 -8.04 4.25
CA ALA A 3 -5.89 -7.75 4.80
C ALA A 3 -5.82 -7.13 6.21
N THR A 4 -4.82 -7.49 7.01
CA THR A 4 -4.59 -6.90 8.34
C THR A 4 -4.11 -5.46 8.24
N MET A 5 -3.20 -5.16 7.30
CA MET A 5 -2.73 -3.79 7.06
C MET A 5 -3.87 -2.87 6.60
N GLU A 6 -4.77 -3.38 5.76
CA GLU A 6 -5.94 -2.66 5.24
C GLU A 6 -6.98 -2.32 6.31
N THR A 7 -6.94 -2.98 7.48
CA THR A 7 -7.80 -2.60 8.61
C THR A 7 -7.43 -1.25 9.23
N GLY A 8 -6.27 -0.68 8.90
CA GLY A 8 -5.78 0.57 9.49
C GLY A 8 -5.27 0.44 10.93
N ARG A 9 -5.27 -0.78 11.50
CA ARG A 9 -4.72 -1.02 12.84
C ARG A 9 -3.18 -0.92 12.83
N PRO A 10 -2.55 -0.44 13.90
CA PRO A 10 -1.10 -0.48 14.03
C PRO A 10 -0.56 -1.91 13.93
N PHE A 11 0.57 -2.07 13.26
CA PHE A 11 1.27 -3.34 13.11
C PHE A 11 2.78 -3.14 13.23
N SER A 12 3.47 -4.23 13.58
CA SER A 12 4.93 -4.31 13.57
C SER A 12 5.39 -5.15 12.38
N LEU A 13 6.52 -4.80 11.78
CA LEU A 13 7.09 -5.60 10.70
C LEU A 13 8.59 -5.44 10.58
N THR A 14 9.22 -6.50 10.09
CA THR A 14 10.63 -6.53 9.72
C THR A 14 10.72 -6.89 8.24
N PHE A 15 11.43 -6.07 7.46
CA PHE A 15 11.52 -6.24 6.00
C PHE A 15 12.93 -6.02 5.48
N VAL A 16 13.22 -6.62 4.34
CA VAL A 16 14.49 -6.45 3.64
C VAL A 16 14.33 -5.32 2.63
N THR A 17 15.20 -4.31 2.71
CA THR A 17 15.27 -3.26 1.70
C THR A 17 15.86 -3.80 0.39
N TYR A 18 15.62 -3.14 -0.73
CA TYR A 18 16.25 -3.51 -2.00
C TYR A 18 17.41 -2.57 -2.31
N ASP A 19 18.62 -3.12 -2.48
CA ASP A 19 19.78 -2.36 -2.94
C ASP A 19 19.70 -2.19 -4.47
N ARG A 20 19.36 -0.98 -4.91
CA ARG A 20 19.25 -0.65 -6.34
C ARG A 20 20.57 -0.72 -7.10
N LYS A 21 21.71 -0.46 -6.45
CA LYS A 21 23.02 -0.48 -7.11
C LYS A 21 23.45 -1.91 -7.41
N ARG A 22 23.30 -2.78 -6.41
CA ARG A 22 23.70 -4.19 -6.50
C ARG A 22 22.62 -5.12 -7.06
N LYS A 23 21.39 -4.60 -7.20
CA LYS A 23 20.20 -5.33 -7.64
C LYS A 23 19.86 -6.55 -6.78
N CYS A 24 20.18 -6.51 -5.49
CA CYS A 24 19.98 -7.61 -4.55
C CYS A 24 19.32 -7.14 -3.24
N GLY A 25 19.12 -8.08 -2.30
CA GLY A 25 18.67 -7.75 -0.95
C GLY A 25 19.65 -6.79 -0.26
N GLY A 26 19.09 -5.75 0.35
CA GLY A 26 19.80 -4.74 1.12
C GLY A 26 19.78 -5.04 2.61
N ARG A 27 19.70 -3.98 3.42
CA ARG A 27 19.62 -4.07 4.88
C ARG A 27 18.25 -4.55 5.35
N ILE A 28 18.25 -5.20 6.51
CA ILE A 28 17.03 -5.51 7.27
C ILE A 28 16.64 -4.25 8.04
N GLU A 29 15.37 -3.85 7.92
CA GLU A 29 14.78 -2.78 8.71
C GLU A 29 13.67 -3.35 9.58
N ASP A 30 13.70 -2.98 10.85
CA ASP A 30 12.68 -3.33 11.82
C ASP A 30 11.85 -2.11 12.18
N ILE A 31 10.53 -2.25 12.14
CA ILE A 31 9.57 -1.20 12.46
C ILE A 31 8.64 -1.75 13.54
N ALA A 32 8.79 -1.19 14.74
CA ALA A 32 7.99 -1.57 15.89
C ALA A 32 6.50 -1.23 15.73
N GLU A 33 6.19 -0.08 15.13
CA GLU A 33 4.81 0.40 15.00
C GLU A 33 4.63 1.20 13.70
N ALA A 34 3.69 0.76 12.86
CA ALA A 34 3.31 1.42 11.62
C ALA A 34 1.81 1.25 11.31
N VAL A 35 1.25 2.19 10.56
CA VAL A 35 -0.10 2.12 10.00
C VAL A 35 -0.04 2.30 8.49
N LEU A 36 -0.90 1.59 7.77
CA LEU A 36 -1.02 1.73 6.32
C LEU A 36 -1.62 3.10 5.99
N LEU A 37 -0.90 3.87 5.18
CA LEU A 37 -1.35 5.18 4.73
C LEU A 37 -2.28 4.99 3.52
N HIS A 38 -3.57 5.15 3.73
CA HIS A 38 -4.54 5.31 2.65
C HIS A 38 -4.58 6.76 2.20
N ARG A 39 -4.91 6.96 0.91
CA ARG A 39 -5.35 8.28 0.46
C ARG A 39 -6.76 8.48 1.01
N ASP A 40 -7.01 9.60 1.67
CA ASP A 40 -8.36 9.92 2.16
C ASP A 40 -9.35 9.90 0.99
N PRO A 41 -10.41 9.07 1.05
CA PRO A 41 -11.39 8.97 -0.02
C PRO A 41 -12.08 10.33 -0.27
N GLU A 42 -12.21 11.17 0.76
CA GLU A 42 -12.78 12.52 0.69
C GLU A 42 -11.92 13.52 -0.11
N SER A 43 -10.62 13.25 -0.30
CA SER A 43 -9.73 14.11 -1.11
C SER A 43 -9.89 13.92 -2.62
N THR A 44 -10.57 12.85 -3.03
CA THR A 44 -11.10 12.69 -4.38
C THR A 44 -12.46 13.36 -4.39
N THR A 45 -12.45 14.69 -4.36
CA THR A 45 -13.65 15.48 -4.57
C THR A 45 -14.31 15.02 -5.86
N ASP A 46 -15.41 14.32 -5.67
CA ASP A 46 -16.45 13.96 -6.62
C ASP A 46 -17.18 15.24 -7.07
N THR A 47 -16.44 16.23 -7.57
CA THR A 47 -17.00 17.50 -8.06
C THR A 47 -17.93 17.30 -9.26
N PHE A 48 -18.06 16.06 -9.74
CA PHE A 48 -18.82 15.66 -10.92
C PHE A 48 -19.89 14.59 -10.64
N ALA A 49 -20.16 14.21 -9.38
CA ALA A 49 -21.06 13.11 -9.07
C ALA A 49 -22.50 13.27 -9.63
N ASN A 50 -22.93 14.51 -9.95
CA ASN A 50 -24.27 14.80 -10.44
C ASN A 50 -24.37 15.16 -11.93
N ARG A 51 -23.29 15.06 -12.72
CA ARG A 51 -23.37 15.31 -14.17
C ARG A 51 -23.60 14.02 -14.95
N PRO A 52 -24.32 14.06 -16.09
CA PRO A 52 -24.36 12.93 -17.00
C PRO A 52 -22.95 12.63 -17.55
N ALA A 53 -22.58 11.35 -17.58
CA ALA A 53 -21.30 10.90 -18.11
C ALA A 53 -21.15 11.27 -19.58
N THR A 54 -20.01 11.85 -19.93
CA THR A 54 -19.65 12.20 -21.30
C THR A 54 -19.46 10.94 -22.16
N PRO A 55 -19.60 11.02 -23.49
CA PRO A 55 -19.38 9.87 -24.38
C PRO A 55 -17.99 9.24 -24.22
N HIS A 56 -16.99 10.05 -23.92
CA HIS A 56 -15.62 9.59 -23.66
C HIS A 56 -15.54 8.76 -22.37
N GLU A 57 -16.16 9.21 -21.28
CA GLU A 57 -16.19 8.47 -20.01
C GLU A 57 -16.90 7.12 -20.16
N LYS A 58 -18.03 7.07 -20.88
CA LYS A 58 -18.73 5.81 -21.18
C LYS A 58 -17.83 4.83 -21.93
N LYS A 59 -17.07 5.31 -22.91
CA LYS A 59 -16.13 4.48 -23.68
C LYS A 59 -14.98 3.98 -22.81
N VAL A 60 -14.44 4.82 -21.92
CA VAL A 60 -13.42 4.40 -20.95
C VAL A 60 -13.94 3.33 -20.01
N GLN A 61 -15.18 3.44 -19.53
CA GLN A 61 -15.82 2.45 -18.67
C GLN A 61 -16.01 1.11 -19.39
N GLN A 62 -16.52 1.12 -20.63
CA GLN A 62 -16.65 -0.09 -21.45
C GLN A 62 -15.29 -0.76 -21.71
N LEU A 63 -14.24 0.01 -21.99
CA LEU A 63 -12.89 -0.53 -22.16
C LEU A 63 -12.31 -1.07 -20.85
N ALA A 64 -12.66 -0.49 -19.70
CA ALA A 64 -12.23 -0.98 -18.40
C ALA A 64 -12.85 -2.36 -18.08
N GLU A 65 -14.12 -2.58 -18.44
CA GLU A 65 -14.80 -3.87 -18.27
C GLU A 65 -14.19 -4.97 -19.15
N LEU A 66 -13.74 -4.62 -20.37
CA LEU A 66 -13.09 -5.56 -21.29
C LEU A 66 -11.62 -5.84 -20.95
N ARG A 67 -11.02 -5.04 -20.06
CA ARG A 67 -9.60 -5.12 -19.74
C ARG A 67 -9.37 -6.22 -18.70
N ARG A 68 -8.42 -7.13 -19.00
CA ARG A 68 -7.96 -8.13 -18.02
C ARG A 68 -7.32 -7.43 -16.82
N ASP A 69 -7.75 -7.78 -15.61
CA ASP A 69 -7.11 -7.35 -14.36
C ASP A 69 -6.19 -8.47 -13.84
N PRO A 70 -4.86 -8.37 -14.06
CA PRO A 70 -3.90 -9.34 -13.52
C PRO A 70 -3.58 -9.10 -12.03
N GLY A 71 -4.27 -8.19 -11.35
CA GLY A 71 -4.12 -7.98 -9.91
C GLY A 71 -2.80 -7.29 -9.52
N HIS A 72 -2.22 -6.45 -10.41
CA HIS A 72 -0.97 -5.72 -10.15
C HIS A 72 -0.96 -4.96 -8.81
N ARG A 73 -2.13 -4.51 -8.35
CA ARG A 73 -2.28 -3.78 -7.08
C ARG A 73 -1.99 -4.64 -5.86
N LYS A 74 -2.14 -5.97 -5.93
CA LYS A 74 -1.96 -6.87 -4.78
C LYS A 74 -0.53 -6.79 -4.21
N TRP A 75 0.47 -6.72 -5.10
CA TRP A 75 1.89 -6.76 -4.73
C TRP A 75 2.64 -5.44 -4.93
N TYR A 76 1.92 -4.36 -5.24
CA TYR A 76 2.47 -3.00 -5.30
C TYR A 76 3.10 -2.60 -3.95
N THR A 77 4.09 -1.70 -4.01
CA THR A 77 4.61 -1.02 -2.82
C THR A 77 3.49 -0.44 -1.97
N ARG A 78 3.67 -0.32 -0.66
CA ARG A 78 2.69 0.33 0.21
C ARG A 78 3.38 1.44 0.97
N ASN A 79 2.68 2.57 1.12
CA ASN A 79 3.15 3.64 2.00
C ASN A 79 2.67 3.32 3.41
N ILE A 80 3.59 3.32 4.36
CA ILE A 80 3.29 3.18 5.78
C ILE A 80 3.75 4.44 6.50
N ARG A 81 2.96 4.88 7.47
CA ARG A 81 3.35 5.95 8.40
C ARG A 81 3.84 5.31 9.68
N LEU A 82 5.01 5.72 10.15
CA LEU A 82 5.59 5.20 11.38
C LEU A 82 4.86 5.83 12.57
N LEU A 83 4.62 5.04 13.62
CA LEU A 83 4.15 5.56 14.90
C LEU A 83 5.22 5.42 15.96
N VAL A 84 5.18 6.33 16.94
CA VAL A 84 5.98 6.27 18.15
C VAL A 84 5.01 6.37 19.31
N ASN A 85 4.94 5.32 20.14
CA ASN A 85 4.01 5.23 21.26
C ASN A 85 2.55 5.48 20.85
N GLY A 86 2.12 4.90 19.71
CA GLY A 86 0.76 5.09 19.18
C GLY A 86 0.50 6.44 18.50
N HIS A 87 1.47 7.36 18.45
CA HIS A 87 1.31 8.66 17.81
C HIS A 87 1.92 8.68 16.40
N PRO A 88 1.21 9.19 15.38
CA PRO A 88 1.70 9.24 14.00
C PRO A 88 2.87 10.23 13.87
N THR A 89 3.97 9.76 13.28
CA THR A 89 5.10 10.62 12.93
C THR A 89 4.93 11.23 11.54
N GLY A 90 5.72 12.25 11.23
CA GLY A 90 5.84 12.79 9.87
C GLY A 90 6.56 11.84 8.89
N GLU A 91 7.13 10.73 9.38
CA GLU A 91 7.91 9.82 8.56
C GLU A 91 6.99 8.82 7.82
N ILE A 92 7.14 8.79 6.51
CA ILE A 92 6.44 7.85 5.62
C ILE A 92 7.48 7.01 4.90
N ARG A 93 7.33 5.69 4.99
CA ARG A 93 8.20 4.74 4.30
C ARG A 93 7.43 3.92 3.28
N LYS A 94 8.14 3.46 2.25
CA LYS A 94 7.63 2.54 1.24
C LYS A 94 8.09 1.13 1.55
N ILE A 95 7.16 0.20 1.68
CA ILE A 95 7.44 -1.22 1.84
C ILE A 95 7.01 -1.99 0.60
N HIS A 96 7.74 -3.05 0.26
CA HIS A 96 7.29 -4.04 -0.71
C HIS A 96 6.75 -5.24 0.07
N PRO A 97 5.45 -5.56 0.00
CA PRO A 97 4.89 -6.68 0.77
C PRO A 97 5.64 -8.02 0.61
N PRO A 98 6.14 -8.39 -0.59
CA PRO A 98 6.92 -9.62 -0.74
C PRO A 98 8.28 -9.64 -0.01
N LEU A 99 8.81 -8.49 0.40
CA LEU A 99 10.09 -8.38 1.11
C LEU A 99 9.92 -8.37 2.64
N VAL A 100 8.69 -8.53 3.13
CA VAL A 100 8.41 -8.61 4.57
C VAL A 100 8.72 -10.03 5.05
N ALA A 101 9.65 -10.14 6.01
CA ALA A 101 10.05 -11.43 6.59
C ALA A 101 9.24 -11.74 7.87
N ILE A 102 8.94 -10.70 8.66
CA ILE A 102 8.20 -10.82 9.92
C ILE A 102 7.09 -9.78 9.93
N PHE A 103 5.89 -10.20 10.31
CA PHE A 103 4.74 -9.31 10.48
C PHE A 103 4.00 -9.68 11.76
N ASN A 104 3.83 -8.72 12.68
CA ASN A 104 3.25 -8.92 13.99
C ASN A 104 3.86 -10.14 14.72
N GLN A 105 5.19 -10.20 14.76
CA GLN A 105 5.98 -11.27 15.38
C GLN A 105 5.80 -12.67 14.74
N LYS A 106 5.11 -12.76 13.61
CA LYS A 106 4.94 -14.02 12.86
C LYS A 106 5.80 -13.98 11.62
N ILE A 107 6.52 -15.08 11.37
CA ILE A 107 7.29 -15.26 10.14
C ILE A 107 6.30 -15.35 8.97
N VAL A 108 6.51 -14.51 7.97
CA VAL A 108 5.75 -14.52 6.73
C VAL A 108 6.56 -15.33 5.73
N VAL A 109 6.14 -16.56 5.48
CA VAL A 109 6.69 -17.36 4.38
C VAL A 109 6.04 -16.88 3.09
N ALA A 110 6.87 -16.44 2.15
CA ALA A 110 6.46 -15.95 0.84
C ALA A 110 5.86 -17.07 -0.03
#